data_AF-A0A659SKP9-F1
#
_entry.id   AF-A0A659SKP9-F1
#
_cell.length_a   1.000
_cell.length_b   1.000
_cell.length_c   1.000
_cell.angle_alpha   90.00
_cell.angle_beta   90.00
_cell.angle_gamma   90.00
#
_symmetry.space_group_name_H-M   'P 1'
#
loop_
_entity.id
_entity.type
_entity.pdbx_description
1 polymer ?
#
loop_
_entity_poly.entity_id
_entity_poly.type
_entity_poly.pdbx_seq_one_letter_code
_entity_poly.pdbx_strand_id
1 'polypeptide(L)'
;MDDAPDENEALKRKIDAAKMPKEAKEKAEAELQKLKMMSPMSAEATVVRGYIDWMVQVPWNARSKVKKDLRQAQEILDTDHYGLERVKDRILEYLAVQCSLYK
;
A
#
# COMPACT_ATOMS: atom_id res chain seq x y z
N MET A 1 -24.70 -5.11 -26.51
CA MET A 1 -24.67 -4.35 -25.24
C MET A 1 -24.87 -5.34 -24.12
N ASP A 2 -23.79 -5.88 -23.53
CA ASP A 2 -23.82 -6.60 -22.25
C ASP A 2 -22.40 -6.93 -21.72
N ASP A 3 -21.51 -5.92 -21.70
CA ASP A 3 -20.14 -6.02 -21.15
C ASP A 3 -20.06 -5.66 -19.64
N ALA A 4 -21.19 -5.38 -18.99
CA ALA A 4 -21.24 -4.94 -17.59
C ALA A 4 -21.04 -6.03 -16.49
N PRO A 5 -21.28 -7.34 -16.72
CA PRO A 5 -21.12 -8.34 -15.65
C PRO A 5 -19.65 -8.63 -15.32
N ASP A 6 -18.75 -8.60 -16.30
CA ASP A 6 -17.36 -9.05 -16.14
C ASP A 6 -16.52 -8.07 -15.30
N GLU A 7 -16.68 -6.76 -15.51
CA GLU A 7 -15.94 -5.73 -14.76
C GLU A 7 -16.21 -5.78 -13.25
N ASN A 8 -17.47 -5.95 -12.86
CA ASN A 8 -17.85 -6.01 -11.44
C ASN A 8 -17.30 -7.26 -10.75
N GLU A 9 -17.24 -8.39 -11.46
CA GLU A 9 -16.63 -9.61 -10.95
C GLU A 9 -15.11 -9.48 -10.85
N ALA A 10 -14.47 -8.84 -11.84
CA ALA A 10 -13.05 -8.54 -11.84
C ALA A 10 -12.66 -7.63 -10.65
N LEU A 11 -13.45 -6.59 -10.36
CA LEU A 11 -13.26 -5.73 -9.19
C LEU A 11 -13.38 -6.50 -7.88
N LYS A 12 -14.36 -7.41 -7.77
CA LYS A 12 -14.50 -8.28 -6.59
C LYS A 12 -13.27 -9.15 -6.38
N ARG A 13 -12.78 -9.80 -7.44
CA ARG A 13 -11.56 -10.64 -7.39
C ARG A 13 -10.33 -9.83 -6.95
N LYS A 14 -10.21 -8.59 -7.43
CA LYS A 14 -9.13 -7.67 -7.03
C LYS A 14 -9.20 -7.29 -5.55
N ILE A 15 -10.40 -7.01 -5.02
CA ILE A 15 -10.60 -6.71 -3.59
C ILE A 15 -10.18 -7.91 -2.72
N ASP A 16 -10.58 -9.13 -3.11
CA ASP A 16 -10.21 -10.36 -2.42
C ASP A 16 -8.69 -10.62 -2.48
N ALA A 17 -8.06 -10.33 -3.62
CA ALA A 17 -6.62 -10.51 -3.81
C ALA A 17 -5.77 -9.49 -3.04
N ALA A 18 -6.27 -8.27 -2.80
CA ALA A 18 -5.54 -7.17 -2.15
C ALA A 18 -5.21 -7.45 -0.66
N LYS A 19 -5.81 -8.49 -0.05
CA LYS A 19 -5.61 -8.86 1.37
C LYS A 19 -5.80 -7.67 2.32
N MET A 20 -6.86 -6.91 2.10
CA MET A 20 -7.18 -5.74 2.92
C MET A 20 -7.58 -6.16 4.35
N PRO A 21 -7.35 -5.29 5.36
CA PRO A 21 -7.92 -5.46 6.70
C PRO A 21 -9.45 -5.54 6.65
N LYS A 22 -10.05 -6.18 7.65
CA LYS A 22 -11.50 -6.43 7.70
C LYS A 22 -12.35 -5.17 7.46
N GLU A 23 -12.04 -4.08 8.15
CA GLU A 23 -12.78 -2.82 8.02
C GLU A 23 -12.68 -2.21 6.62
N ALA A 24 -11.49 -2.28 6.00
CA ALA A 24 -11.26 -1.77 4.65
C ALA A 24 -11.97 -2.64 3.60
N LYS A 25 -11.96 -3.96 3.78
CA LYS A 25 -12.66 -4.91 2.91
C LYS A 25 -14.17 -4.70 2.95
N GLU A 26 -14.76 -4.60 4.14
CA GLU A 26 -16.20 -4.38 4.30
C GLU A 26 -16.65 -3.07 3.63
N LYS A 27 -15.86 -1.99 3.75
CA LYS A 27 -16.13 -0.73 3.04
C LYS A 27 -16.03 -0.88 1.53
N ALA A 28 -14.98 -1.51 1.02
CA ALA A 28 -14.80 -1.72 -0.42
C ALA A 28 -15.93 -2.57 -1.02
N GLU A 29 -16.39 -3.60 -0.30
CA GLU A 29 -17.54 -4.42 -0.71
C GLU A 29 -18.86 -3.64 -0.68
N ALA A 30 -19.09 -2.79 0.33
CA ALA A 30 -20.28 -1.94 0.39
C ALA A 30 -20.34 -0.95 -0.78
N GLU A 31 -19.21 -0.33 -1.13
CA GLU A 31 -19.12 0.55 -2.30
C GLU A 31 -19.30 -0.22 -3.61
N LEU A 32 -18.80 -1.46 -3.72
CA LEU A 32 -19.04 -2.32 -4.88
C LEU A 32 -20.54 -2.69 -5.04
N GLN A 33 -21.26 -2.92 -3.94
CA GLN A 33 -22.70 -3.16 -3.98
C GLN A 33 -23.47 -1.92 -4.47
N LYS A 34 -23.07 -0.73 -4.01
CA LYS A 34 -23.64 0.53 -4.52
C LYS A 34 -23.38 0.70 -6.01
N LEU A 35 -22.15 0.41 -6.48
CA LEU A 35 -21.79 0.48 -7.89
C LEU A 35 -22.66 -0.43 -8.76
N LYS A 36 -23.01 -1.64 -8.29
CA LYS A 36 -23.91 -2.57 -9.00
C LYS A 36 -25.33 -2.07 -9.17
N MET A 37 -25.82 -1.24 -8.24
CA MET A 37 -27.16 -0.66 -8.30
C MET A 37 -27.21 0.66 -9.09
N MET A 38 -26.05 1.26 -9.39
CA MET A 38 -25.95 2.51 -10.13
C MET A 38 -25.89 2.26 -11.65
N SER A 39 -26.39 3.22 -12.43
CA SER A 39 -26.19 3.20 -13.88
C SER A 39 -24.70 3.41 -14.20
N PRO A 40 -24.08 2.56 -15.05
CA PRO A 40 -22.64 2.61 -15.35
C PRO A 40 -22.19 3.89 -16.05
N MET A 41 -23.12 4.71 -16.55
CA MET A 41 -22.86 5.97 -17.23
C MET A 41 -22.97 7.20 -16.30
N SER A 42 -23.29 7.00 -15.01
CA SER A 42 -23.40 8.08 -14.03
C SER A 42 -22.03 8.61 -13.61
N ALA A 43 -21.93 9.93 -13.39
CA ALA A 43 -20.76 10.57 -12.80
C ALA A 43 -20.42 9.95 -11.42
N GLU A 44 -21.43 9.56 -10.65
CA GLU A 44 -21.24 8.93 -9.34
C GLU A 44 -20.60 7.53 -9.46
N ALA A 45 -20.99 6.74 -10.47
CA ALA A 45 -20.42 5.43 -10.72
C ALA A 45 -18.91 5.53 -11.05
N THR A 46 -18.50 6.60 -11.74
CA THR A 46 -17.09 6.85 -12.05
C THR A 46 -16.28 7.15 -10.79
N VAL A 47 -16.83 7.93 -9.85
CA VAL A 47 -16.19 8.24 -8.56
C VAL A 47 -16.02 6.98 -7.71
N VAL A 48 -17.07 6.16 -7.61
CA VAL A 48 -17.04 4.91 -6.83
C VAL A 48 -16.06 3.90 -7.44
N ARG A 49 -16.02 3.76 -8.78
CA ARG A 49 -15.04 2.91 -9.46
C ARG A 49 -13.61 3.37 -9.14
N GLY A 50 -13.35 4.67 -9.24
CA GLY A 50 -12.05 5.24 -8.88
C GLY A 50 -11.66 4.97 -7.42
N TYR A 51 -12.60 5.09 -6.48
CA TYR A 51 -12.37 4.75 -5.08
C TYR A 51 -11.98 3.29 -4.88
N ILE A 52 -12.71 2.36 -5.50
CA ILE A 52 -12.41 0.92 -5.40
C ILE A 52 -11.04 0.61 -6.00
N ASP A 53 -10.71 1.20 -7.15
CA ASP A 53 -9.40 1.01 -7.78
C ASP A 53 -8.26 1.52 -6.89
N TRP A 54 -8.43 2.68 -6.23
CA TRP A 54 -7.46 3.19 -5.26
C TRP A 54 -7.28 2.24 -4.08
N MET A 55 -8.38 1.74 -3.51
CA MET A 55 -8.34 0.80 -2.39
C MET A 55 -7.59 -0.49 -2.74
N VAL A 56 -7.74 -0.98 -3.97
CA VAL A 56 -7.03 -2.18 -4.47
C VAL A 56 -5.53 -1.92 -4.67
N GLN A 57 -5.15 -0.73 -5.15
CA GLN A 57 -3.74 -0.41 -5.43
C GLN A 57 -2.89 -0.22 -4.17
N VAL A 58 -3.51 0.06 -3.02
CA VAL A 58 -2.79 0.22 -1.75
C VAL A 58 -2.18 -1.13 -1.31
N PRO A 59 -0.87 -1.18 -1.00
CA PRO A 59 -0.20 -2.40 -0.58
C PRO A 59 -0.50 -2.71 0.90
N TRP A 60 -1.69 -3.27 1.18
CA TRP A 60 -2.15 -3.56 2.56
C TRP A 60 -1.26 -4.57 3.30
N ASN A 61 -0.81 -5.60 2.59
CA ASN A 61 -0.04 -6.70 3.17
C ASN A 61 1.36 -6.87 2.54
N ALA A 62 1.68 -6.09 1.51
CA ALA A 62 2.99 -6.14 0.88
C ALA A 62 3.95 -5.23 1.64
N ARG A 63 4.83 -5.83 2.46
CA ARG A 63 5.95 -5.14 3.10
C ARG A 63 7.26 -5.70 2.54
N SER A 64 8.17 -4.81 2.16
CA SER A 64 9.52 -5.20 1.79
C SER A 64 10.30 -5.68 3.01
N LYS A 65 11.11 -6.73 2.84
CA LYS A 65 12.01 -7.19 3.90
C LYS A 65 13.08 -6.13 4.14
N VAL A 66 13.05 -5.51 5.32
CA VAL A 66 14.07 -4.55 5.73
C VAL A 66 15.32 -5.30 6.18
N LYS A 67 16.48 -4.99 5.60
CA LYS A 67 17.79 -5.48 6.07
C LYS A 67 18.22 -4.63 7.27
N LYS A 68 18.58 -5.28 8.37
CA LYS A 68 18.90 -4.63 9.66
C LYS A 68 20.40 -4.75 9.97
N ASP A 69 21.25 -4.41 9.00
CA ASP A 69 22.71 -4.44 9.18
C ASP A 69 23.25 -3.02 9.31
N LEU A 70 23.64 -2.66 10.52
CA LEU A 70 24.21 -1.35 10.85
C LEU A 70 25.59 -1.14 10.20
N ARG A 71 26.38 -2.20 10.01
CA ARG A 71 27.71 -2.10 9.37
C ARG A 71 27.55 -1.79 7.90
N GLN A 72 26.62 -2.49 7.24
CA GLN A 72 26.28 -2.21 5.85
C GLN A 72 25.76 -0.77 5.69
N ALA A 73 24.92 -0.30 6.61
CA ALA A 73 24.42 1.07 6.56
C ALA A 73 25.54 2.12 6.69
N GLN A 74 26.52 1.89 7.57
CA GLN A 74 27.67 2.78 7.73
C GLN A 74 28.54 2.81 6.46
N GLU A 75 28.85 1.65 5.88
CA GLU A 75 29.66 1.56 4.65
C GLU A 75 29.01 2.30 3.46
N ILE A 76 27.68 2.18 3.33
CA ILE A 76 26.92 2.91 2.30
C ILE A 76 26.95 4.43 2.56
N LEU A 77 26.76 4.86 3.81
CA LEU A 77 26.81 6.28 4.17
C LEU A 77 28.19 6.89 3.91
N ASP A 78 29.26 6.14 4.16
CA ASP A 78 30.64 6.57 3.91
C ASP A 78 31.01 6.59 2.44
N THR A 79 30.43 5.68 1.64
CA THR A 79 30.64 5.61 0.19
C THR A 79 29.87 6.71 -0.55
N ASP A 80 28.60 6.92 -0.20
CA ASP A 80 27.72 7.86 -0.90
C ASP A 80 27.96 9.31 -0.46
N HIS A 81 28.52 9.54 0.74
CA HIS A 81 28.70 10.88 1.30
C HIS A 81 30.06 11.04 1.99
N TYR A 82 30.86 11.99 1.51
CA TYR A 82 32.14 12.34 2.14
C TYR A 82 31.93 13.30 3.33
N GLY A 83 32.51 12.97 4.50
CA GLY A 83 32.37 13.76 5.73
C GLY A 83 31.05 13.54 6.47
N LEU A 84 30.48 14.60 7.07
CA LEU A 84 29.20 14.56 7.81
C LEU A 84 29.16 13.57 8.99
N GLU A 85 30.28 13.30 9.65
CA GLU A 85 30.41 12.38 10.80
C GLU A 85 29.27 12.52 11.82
N ARG A 86 29.02 13.74 12.30
CA ARG A 86 27.95 14.01 13.28
C ARG A 86 26.54 13.66 12.80
N VAL A 87 26.28 13.77 11.50
CA VAL A 87 24.97 13.46 10.92
C VAL A 87 24.85 11.96 10.69
N LYS A 88 25.91 11.32 10.20
CA LYS A 88 25.98 9.86 10.02
C LYS A 88 25.80 9.13 11.34
N ASP A 89 26.46 9.57 12.40
CA ASP A 89 26.30 9.03 13.75
C ASP A 89 24.83 9.08 14.21
N ARG A 90 24.13 10.19 13.96
CA ARG A 90 22.70 10.33 14.30
C ARG A 90 21.80 9.41 13.49
N ILE A 91 22.08 9.22 12.20
CA ILE A 91 21.33 8.29 11.36
C ILE A 91 21.54 6.86 11.87
N LEU A 92 22.78 6.49 12.20
CA LEU A 92 23.11 5.19 12.77
C LEU A 92 22.46 4.96 14.14
N GLU A 93 22.46 5.96 15.02
CA GLU A 93 21.74 5.90 16.31
C GLU A 93 20.24 5.65 16.10
N TYR A 94 19.61 6.38 15.17
CA TYR A 94 18.19 6.20 14.85
C TYR A 94 17.90 4.79 14.30
N LEU A 95 18.73 4.31 13.38
CA LEU A 95 18.64 2.95 12.82
C LEU A 95 18.85 1.88 13.90
N ALA A 96 19.74 2.12 14.86
CA ALA A 96 19.99 1.22 15.98
C ALA A 96 18.78 1.12 16.91
N VAL A 97 18.14 2.25 17.23
CA VAL A 97 16.88 2.27 18.02
C VAL A 97 15.75 1.57 17.28
N GLN A 98 15.55 1.87 15.98
CA GLN A 98 14.55 1.18 15.15
C GLN A 98 14.78 -0.33 15.08
N CYS A 99 16.03 -0.77 14.99
CA CYS A 99 16.37 -2.20 15.02
C CYS A 99 16.10 -2.84 16.39
N SER A 100 16.36 -2.11 17.50
CA SER A 100 16.19 -2.59 18.88
C SER A 100 14.72 -2.72 19.30
N LEU A 101 13.86 -1.77 18.89
CA LEU A 101 12.43 -1.78 19.22
C LEU A 101 11.63 -2.88 18.52
N TYR A 102 12.20 -3.49 17.47
CA TYR A 102 11.57 -4.53 16.65
C TYR A 102 12.05 -5.94 17.00
N LYS A 103 12.50 -6.15 18.24
CA LYS A 103 12.90 -7.45 18.77
C LYS A 103 11.69 -8.29 19.19
#